data_AF-A0A8K0CIR2-F1
#
_entry.id   AF-A0A8K0CIR2-F1
#
_cell.length_a   1.000
_cell.length_b   1.000
_cell.length_c   1.000
_cell.angle_alpha   90.00
_cell.angle_beta   90.00
_cell.angle_gamma   90.00
#
_symmetry.space_group_name_H-M   'P 1'
#
loop_
_entity.id
_entity.type
_entity.pdbx_description
1 polymer ?
#
loop_
_entity_poly.entity_id
_entity_poly.type
_entity_poly.pdbx_seq_one_letter_code
_entity_poly.pdbx_strand_id
1 'polypeptide(L)'
;TTCFLICYSVSGRASYENVASKWAPEVRHHMPHIPIILVATKVDLRADPSVETISEKEGKKLKRRIKAESYIECSSKDRINLREVFEEAVLCSANVKKKTSSNSRSCVFL
;
A
#
# COMPACT_ATOMS: atom_id res chain seq x y z
N THR A 1 5.73 14.17 -0.07
CA THR A 1 5.67 12.77 0.39
C THR A 1 6.35 11.86 -0.60
N THR A 2 7.14 10.88 -0.15
CA THR A 2 7.92 9.97 -1.03
C THR A 2 7.32 8.56 -1.16
N CYS A 3 6.34 8.21 -0.32
CA CYS A 3 5.58 6.97 -0.37
C CYS A 3 4.27 7.14 0.42
N PHE A 4 3.18 6.50 0.00
CA PHE A 4 1.90 6.52 0.72
C PHE A 4 1.59 5.16 1.32
N LEU A 5 1.14 5.16 2.58
CA LEU A 5 0.49 4.02 3.20
C LEU A 5 -1.01 4.21 3.07
N ILE A 6 -1.69 3.31 2.34
CA ILE A 6 -3.15 3.27 2.33
C ILE A 6 -3.58 2.08 3.17
N CYS A 7 -4.33 2.36 4.23
CA CYS A 7 -4.71 1.38 5.23
C CYS A 7 -6.20 1.05 5.15
N TYR A 8 -6.56 -0.20 5.45
CA TYR A 8 -7.93 -0.60 5.76
C TYR A 8 -7.93 -1.54 6.98
N SER A 9 -9.08 -1.66 7.64
CA SER A 9 -9.25 -2.63 8.74
C SER A 9 -9.74 -3.96 8.17
N VAL A 10 -9.17 -5.10 8.57
CA VAL A 10 -9.64 -6.42 8.12
C VAL A 10 -11.08 -6.72 8.54
N SER A 11 -11.62 -6.05 9.55
CA SER A 11 -13.03 -6.13 9.97
C SER A 11 -13.92 -5.04 9.36
N GLY A 12 -13.36 -4.14 8.56
CA GLY A 12 -14.06 -2.95 8.06
C GLY A 12 -14.26 -2.99 6.55
N ARG A 13 -15.33 -3.64 6.07
CA ARG A 13 -15.62 -3.78 4.63
C ARG A 13 -15.73 -2.43 3.90
N ALA A 14 -16.38 -1.44 4.50
CA ALA A 14 -16.44 -0.08 3.93
C ALA A 14 -15.04 0.55 3.77
N SER A 15 -14.13 0.35 4.74
CA SER A 15 -12.76 0.86 4.64
C SER A 15 -11.98 0.19 3.50
N TYR A 16 -12.17 -1.12 3.31
CA TYR A 16 -11.57 -1.88 2.20
C TYR A 16 -12.06 -1.41 0.83
N GLU A 17 -13.37 -1.14 0.69
CA GLU A 17 -13.95 -0.65 -0.56
C GLU A 17 -13.48 0.76 -0.90
N ASN A 18 -13.44 1.64 0.09
CA ASN A 18 -12.97 3.03 -0.06
C ASN A 18 -11.52 3.12 -0.58
N VAL A 19 -10.66 2.12 -0.33
CA VAL A 19 -9.31 2.10 -0.88
C VAL A 19 -9.31 2.23 -2.40
N ALA A 20 -10.15 1.47 -3.09
CA ALA A 20 -10.16 1.50 -4.55
C ALA A 20 -11.11 2.55 -5.14
N SER A 21 -12.18 2.88 -4.44
CA SER A 21 -13.17 3.85 -4.94
C SER A 21 -12.80 5.31 -4.66
N LYS A 22 -12.00 5.58 -3.62
CA LYS A 22 -11.66 6.94 -3.19
C LYS A 22 -10.16 7.16 -3.04
N TRP A 23 -9.53 6.45 -2.11
CA TRP A 23 -8.19 6.81 -1.64
C TRP A 23 -7.09 6.60 -2.68
N ALA A 24 -7.05 5.43 -3.32
CA ALA A 24 -6.04 5.18 -4.35
C ALA A 24 -6.23 6.09 -5.58
N PRO A 25 -7.45 6.31 -6.11
CA PRO A 25 -7.68 7.30 -7.16
C PRO A 25 -7.23 8.72 -6.79
N GLU A 26 -7.55 9.18 -5.58
CA GLU A 26 -7.19 10.53 -5.11
C GLU A 26 -5.67 10.72 -5.01
N VAL A 27 -4.96 9.73 -4.45
CA VAL A 27 -3.49 9.75 -4.38
C VAL A 27 -2.89 9.72 -5.80
N ARG A 28 -3.43 8.90 -6.70
CA ARG A 28 -2.94 8.82 -8.08
C ARG A 28 -3.22 10.08 -8.89
N HIS A 29 -4.30 10.80 -8.59
CA HIS A 29 -4.62 12.08 -9.24
C HIS A 29 -3.59 13.15 -8.88
N HIS A 30 -3.29 13.31 -7.59
CA HIS A 30 -2.38 14.35 -7.12
C HIS A 30 -0.89 13.96 -7.25
N MET A 31 -0.58 12.67 -7.14
CA MET A 31 0.79 12.15 -6.99
C MET A 31 0.97 10.83 -7.77
N PRO A 32 0.89 10.85 -9.11
CA PRO A 32 0.82 9.63 -9.94
C PRO A 32 2.03 8.71 -9.80
N HIS A 33 3.22 9.27 -9.58
CA HIS A 33 4.49 8.52 -9.53
C HIS A 33 4.89 8.04 -8.14
N ILE A 34 4.15 8.42 -7.09
CA ILE A 34 4.49 8.04 -5.73
C ILE A 34 4.02 6.60 -5.48
N PRO A 35 4.88 5.72 -4.93
CA PRO A 35 4.51 4.35 -4.61
C PRO A 35 3.47 4.31 -3.48
N ILE A 36 2.60 3.31 -3.58
CA ILE A 36 1.56 3.03 -2.59
C ILE A 36 1.88 1.68 -1.98
N ILE A 37 1.91 1.59 -0.65
CA ILE A 37 1.89 0.34 0.10
C ILE A 37 0.48 0.17 0.65
N LEU A 38 -0.13 -0.99 0.37
CA LEU A 38 -1.42 -1.34 0.92
C LEU A 38 -1.23 -2.05 2.26
N VAL A 39 -1.86 -1.55 3.31
CA VAL A 39 -1.76 -2.12 4.67
C VAL A 39 -3.11 -2.60 5.16
N ALA A 40 -3.21 -3.88 5.51
CA ALA A 40 -4.36 -4.43 6.22
C ALA A 40 -4.09 -4.39 7.73
N THR A 41 -4.92 -3.68 8.47
CA THR A 41 -4.75 -3.44 9.91
C THR A 41 -5.73 -4.30 10.72
N LYS A 42 -5.46 -4.44 12.02
CA LYS A 42 -6.26 -5.20 12.99
C LYS A 42 -6.38 -6.69 12.66
N VAL A 43 -5.31 -7.30 12.14
CA VAL A 43 -5.35 -8.71 11.71
C VAL A 43 -5.58 -9.70 12.86
N ASP A 44 -5.39 -9.24 14.11
CA ASP A 44 -5.78 -9.95 15.33
C ASP A 44 -7.26 -10.35 15.35
N LEU A 45 -8.13 -9.56 14.70
CA LEU A 45 -9.56 -9.85 14.63
C LEU A 45 -9.92 -11.08 13.79
N ARG A 46 -8.99 -11.63 13.00
CA ARG A 46 -9.22 -12.89 12.27
C ARG A 46 -9.28 -14.11 13.18
N ALA A 47 -8.74 -14.01 14.39
CA ALA A 47 -8.81 -15.09 15.38
C ALA A 47 -10.21 -15.21 16.02
N ASP A 48 -11.05 -14.17 15.89
CA ASP A 48 -12.41 -14.17 16.41
C ASP A 48 -13.39 -14.66 15.32
N PRO A 49 -13.98 -15.86 15.47
CA PRO A 49 -14.90 -16.41 14.48
C PRO A 49 -16.23 -15.64 14.38
N SER A 50 -16.55 -14.77 15.34
CA SER A 50 -17.75 -13.92 15.30
C SER A 50 -17.58 -12.68 14.43
N VAL A 51 -16.34 -12.35 14.03
CA VAL A 51 -16.03 -11.17 13.24
C VAL A 51 -15.87 -11.56 11.78
N GLU A 52 -16.73 -11.03 10.91
CA GLU A 52 -16.51 -11.14 9.46
C GLU A 52 -15.26 -10.36 9.08
N THR A 53 -14.31 -11.03 8.44
CA THR A 53 -13.04 -10.41 8.04
C THR A 53 -12.76 -10.53 6.54
N ILE A 54 -12.08 -9.52 6.01
CA ILE A 54 -11.49 -9.54 4.68
C ILE A 54 -10.31 -10.51 4.69
N SER A 55 -10.32 -11.45 3.74
CA SER A 55 -9.27 -12.46 3.60
C SER A 55 -7.98 -11.89 3.01
N GLU A 56 -6.85 -12.54 3.29
CA GLU A 56 -5.55 -12.16 2.70
C GLU A 56 -5.60 -12.21 1.16
N LYS A 57 -6.37 -13.16 0.59
CA LYS A 57 -6.57 -13.30 -0.86
C LYS A 57 -7.28 -12.08 -1.45
N GLU A 58 -8.29 -11.54 -0.77
CA GLU A 58 -8.94 -10.29 -1.15
C GLU A 58 -7.97 -9.11 -1.05
N GLY A 59 -7.20 -9.00 0.02
CA GLY A 59 -6.16 -7.98 0.17
C GLY A 59 -5.13 -8.01 -0.97
N LYS A 60 -4.62 -9.19 -1.33
CA LYS A 60 -3.73 -9.38 -2.49
C LYS A 60 -4.40 -9.01 -3.81
N LYS A 61 -5.71 -9.29 -3.98
CA LYS A 61 -6.48 -8.86 -5.16
C LYS A 61 -6.60 -7.34 -5.20
N LEU A 62 -6.85 -6.69 -4.06
CA LEU A 62 -6.93 -5.24 -3.95
C LEU A 62 -5.59 -4.58 -4.28
N LYS A 63 -4.46 -5.12 -3.77
CA LYS A 63 -3.11 -4.65 -4.13
C LYS A 63 -2.92 -4.58 -5.64
N ARG A 64 -3.26 -5.66 -6.35
CA ARG A 64 -3.19 -5.72 -7.82
C ARG A 64 -4.12 -4.70 -8.47
N ARG A 65 -5.35 -4.58 -7.98
CA ARG A 65 -6.37 -3.65 -8.51
C ARG A 65 -5.90 -2.19 -8.46
N ILE A 66 -5.27 -1.76 -7.36
CA ILE A 66 -4.79 -0.38 -7.19
C ILE A 66 -3.35 -0.15 -7.65
N LYS A 67 -2.68 -1.21 -8.16
CA LYS A 67 -1.26 -1.20 -8.52
C LYS A 67 -0.37 -0.70 -7.37
N ALA A 68 -0.60 -1.21 -6.16
CA ALA A 68 0.27 -0.97 -5.02
C ALA A 68 1.57 -1.80 -5.16
N GLU A 69 2.68 -1.27 -4.65
CA GLU A 69 4.00 -1.91 -4.72
C GLU A 69 4.03 -3.15 -3.82
N SER A 70 3.52 -2.99 -2.59
CA SER A 70 3.55 -4.00 -1.54
C SER A 70 2.20 -4.11 -0.83
N TYR A 71 1.97 -5.28 -0.23
CA TYR A 71 0.82 -5.58 0.62
C TYR A 71 1.34 -6.15 1.93
N ILE A 72 0.98 -5.53 3.06
CA ILE A 72 1.42 -5.93 4.38
C ILE A 72 0.21 -6.03 5.30
N GLU A 73 0.13 -7.10 6.08
CA GLU A 73 -0.87 -7.29 7.13
C GLU A 73 -0.22 -6.99 8.47
N CYS A 74 -0.83 -6.16 9.32
CA CYS A 74 -0.29 -5.83 10.63
C CYS A 74 -1.36 -5.79 11.73
N SER A 75 -0.91 -6.01 12.97
CA SER A 75 -1.71 -5.84 14.19
C SER A 75 -0.94 -4.94 15.15
N SER A 76 -1.49 -3.76 15.42
CA SER A 76 -0.93 -2.87 16.44
C SER A 76 -1.08 -3.45 17.84
N LYS A 77 -2.15 -4.23 18.08
CA LYS A 77 -2.44 -4.87 19.36
C LYS A 77 -1.41 -5.94 19.71
N ASP A 78 -1.13 -6.82 18.75
CA ASP A 78 -0.21 -7.94 18.93
C ASP A 78 1.22 -7.59 18.52
N ARG A 79 1.45 -6.35 18.09
CA ARG A 79 2.74 -5.84 17.56
C ARG A 79 3.29 -6.65 16.39
N ILE A 80 2.39 -7.20 15.56
CA ILE A 80 2.74 -7.98 14.37
C ILE A 80 2.97 -7.05 13.19
N ASN A 81 4.09 -7.24 12.49
CA ASN A 81 4.46 -6.60 11.23
C ASN A 81 4.52 -5.06 11.24
N LEU A 82 4.57 -4.42 12.42
CA LEU A 82 4.64 -2.96 12.51
C LEU A 82 5.95 -2.43 11.94
N ARG A 83 7.06 -3.08 12.25
CA ARG A 83 8.40 -2.69 11.81
C ARG A 83 8.51 -2.79 10.29
N GLU A 84 7.99 -3.87 9.73
CA GLU A 84 7.98 -4.23 8.33
C GLU A 84 7.22 -3.20 7.49
N VAL A 85 6.08 -2.67 8.00
CA VAL A 85 5.35 -1.58 7.33
C VAL A 85 6.24 -0.33 7.19
N PHE A 86 6.98 0.04 8.23
CA PHE A 86 7.83 1.23 8.20
C PHE A 86 9.12 1.00 7.41
N GLU A 87 9.74 -0.18 7.50
CA GLU A 87 10.92 -0.54 6.70
C GLU A 87 10.59 -0.52 5.20
N GLU A 88 9.46 -1.11 4.81
CA GLU A 88 8.99 -1.08 3.42
C GLU A 88 8.72 0.35 2.95
N ALA A 89 8.17 1.21 3.83
CA ALA A 89 7.93 2.63 3.53
C ALA A 89 9.23 3.42 3.25
N VAL A 90 10.31 3.09 3.96
CA VAL A 90 11.64 3.67 3.73
C VAL A 90 12.22 3.16 2.42
N LEU A 91 12.11 1.85 2.16
CA LEU A 91 12.64 1.22 0.94
C LEU A 91 11.94 1.72 -0.34
N CYS A 92 10.60 1.78 -0.37
CA CYS A 92 9.86 2.33 -1.51
C CYS A 92 10.28 3.78 -1.79
N SER A 93 10.46 4.58 -0.75
CA SER A 93 10.85 5.99 -0.86
C SER A 93 12.25 6.17 -1.44
N ALA A 94 13.20 5.29 -1.11
CA ALA A 94 14.56 5.35 -1.63
C ALA A 94 14.62 5.00 -3.13
N ASN A 95 13.78 4.07 -3.59
CA ASN A 95 13.73 3.64 -4.98
C ASN A 95 13.13 4.70 -5.93
N VAL A 96 12.27 5.58 -5.44
CA VAL A 96 11.75 6.72 -6.21
C VAL A 96 12.87 7.66 -6.64
N LYS A 97 13.84 7.93 -5.75
CA LYS A 97 14.98 8.83 -6.03
C LYS A 97 15.89 8.32 -7.16
N LYS A 98 15.97 7.00 -7.35
CA LYS A 98 16.77 6.38 -8.42
C LYS A 98 16.09 6.43 -9.79
N LYS A 99 14.76 6.35 -9.85
CA LYS A 99 14.01 6.43 -11.12
C LYS A 99 13.96 7.84 -11.71
N THR A 100 14.13 8.88 -10.88
CA THR A 100 14.16 10.28 -11.34
C THR A 100 15.51 10.71 -11.92
N SER A 101 16.58 9.92 -11.79
CA SER A 101 17.94 10.29 -12.23
C SER A 101 18.38 9.71 -13.58
N SER A 102 17.52 9.00 -14.31
CA SER A 102 17.84 8.50 -15.66
C SER A 102 17.02 9.20 -16.73
N ASN A 103 17.28 10.49 -16.95
CA ASN A 103 17.00 11.12 -18.23
C ASN A 103 18.35 11.33 -18.94
N SER A 104 18.92 10.22 -19.40
CA SER A 104 19.97 10.25 -20.41
C SER A 104 19.32 10.84 -21.67
N ARG A 105 19.57 12.12 -21.91
CA ARG A 105 19.31 12.73 -23.21
C ARG A 105 20.22 11.99 -24.19
N SER A 106 19.67 11.08 -24.98
CA SER A 106 20.36 10.62 -26.18
C SER A 106 20.43 11.80 -27.15
N CYS A 107 21.50 12.59 -27.06
CA CYS A 107 21.91 13.48 -28.14
C CYS A 107 22.28 12.59 -29.32
N VAL A 108 21.38 12.50 -30.30
CA VAL A 108 21.74 12.05 -31.64
C VAL A 108 22.29 13.29 -32.33
N PHE A 109 23.59 13.32 -32.59
CA PHE A 109 24.17 14.27 -33.53
C PHE A 109 23.73 13.83 -34.92
N LEU A 110 22.98 14.72 -35.59
CA LEU A 110 22.76 14.69 -37.04
C LEU A 110 23.99 15.24 -37.74
#